data_AF-A0A7X3MIU7-F1
#
_entry.id   AF-A0A7X3MIU7-F1
#
_cell.length_a   1.000
_cell.length_b   1.000
_cell.length_c   1.000
_cell.angle_alpha   90.00
_cell.angle_beta   90.00
_cell.angle_gamma   90.00
#
_symmetry.space_group_name_H-M   'P 1'
#
loop_
_entity.id
_entity.type
_entity.pdbx_description
1 polymer ?
#
loop_
_entity_poly.entity_id
_entity_poly.type
_entity_poly.pdbx_seq_one_letter_code
_entity_poly.pdbx_strand_id
1 'polypeptide(L)'
;MHRGIDIIRKLKSVVQVYDNGELLYEGRVLDAKSDMYHTVTYTCEGTLAYLLDSIQRPKAYHNLTPASYLSDKLTQHNSQVGAEKHFLLGTVEKQTMNYDAREDNQYTNTLDTIMDKLVDSNGGYLRVRKQGDDRYLDYLESYHRTSGQVIRFGENILDLTEHISAENVITVLIPLGKAAEGENGESGKRLTIESVNGGKDYLEDPEAVALYGRIVGTKNWDDVTVPANLKAKGREYLASARNLTATIELTAIDLHLVDVDIDRIKLGDMIRVVSPPHKLDQYMMVSKREYNLVNPQEDKIVLGDTIAALTERQAALQKNVEKQKHFSASVEEVRGSVSALAGAVDSAKQDVSALGGKVQTLEGNSTETQKTLQGINNSLTAQEEKMKGIKEDIQEGQGRLNELEREGQQIKETVQQILPRLDVLEQPDQELEERLQGILTRLDALEGGA
;
A
#
# COMPACT_ATOMS: atom_id res chain seq x y z
N MET A 1 -1.61 19.19 -20.31
CA MET A 1 -2.52 18.14 -19.78
C MET A 1 -3.74 18.07 -20.69
N HIS A 2 -4.10 16.88 -21.19
CA HIS A 2 -5.27 16.73 -22.05
C HIS A 2 -6.54 16.99 -21.22
N ARG A 3 -7.42 17.90 -21.65
CA ARG A 3 -8.62 18.32 -20.88
C ARG A 3 -9.59 17.18 -20.55
N GLY A 4 -9.49 16.05 -21.25
CA GLY A 4 -10.32 14.87 -21.04
C GLY A 4 -9.83 13.88 -19.97
N ILE A 5 -8.65 14.08 -19.36
CA ILE A 5 -8.14 13.13 -18.35
C ILE A 5 -8.96 13.19 -17.05
N ASP A 6 -9.32 14.40 -16.61
CA ASP A 6 -9.97 14.61 -15.30
C ASP A 6 -11.47 14.24 -15.30
N ILE A 7 -12.06 13.98 -16.47
CA ILE A 7 -13.46 13.56 -16.60
C ILE A 7 -13.64 12.04 -16.49
N ILE A 8 -12.56 11.26 -16.66
CA ILE A 8 -12.60 9.80 -16.61
C ILE A 8 -12.55 9.34 -15.15
N ARG A 9 -13.59 8.62 -14.71
CA ARG A 9 -13.75 8.16 -13.33
C ARG A 9 -13.72 6.64 -13.25
N LYS A 10 -12.84 6.11 -12.41
CA LYS A 10 -12.79 4.68 -12.07
C LYS A 10 -14.18 4.21 -11.60
N LEU A 11 -14.56 2.99 -12.00
CA LEU A 11 -15.82 2.30 -11.73
C LEU A 11 -17.10 2.97 -12.28
N LYS A 12 -17.00 4.16 -12.90
CA LYS A 12 -18.14 4.96 -13.36
C LYS A 12 -18.11 5.27 -14.85
N SER A 13 -16.96 5.66 -15.40
CA SER A 13 -16.84 5.92 -16.83
C SER A 13 -16.89 4.61 -17.61
N VAL A 14 -17.76 4.59 -18.62
CA VAL A 14 -17.94 3.48 -19.55
C VAL A 14 -17.09 3.74 -20.80
N VAL A 15 -16.36 2.72 -21.22
CA VAL A 15 -15.59 2.73 -22.48
C VAL A 15 -16.29 1.80 -23.45
N GLN A 16 -16.54 2.30 -24.65
CA GLN A 16 -17.09 1.52 -25.76
C GLN A 16 -16.13 1.61 -26.94
N VAL A 17 -15.88 0.47 -27.57
CA VAL A 17 -15.07 0.37 -28.78
C VAL A 17 -15.95 -0.18 -29.89
N TYR A 18 -16.05 0.58 -30.98
CA TYR A 18 -16.80 0.19 -32.16
C TYR A 18 -15.86 0.01 -33.35
N ASP A 19 -16.23 -0.91 -34.23
CA ASP A 19 -15.62 -1.10 -35.53
C ASP A 19 -16.71 -1.23 -36.58
N ASN A 20 -16.74 -0.30 -37.55
CA ASN A 20 -17.77 -0.21 -38.58
C ASN A 20 -19.23 -0.30 -38.05
N GLY A 21 -19.46 0.25 -36.86
CA GLY A 21 -20.76 0.23 -36.17
C GLY A 21 -21.04 -1.01 -35.32
N GLU A 22 -20.19 -2.04 -35.39
CA GLU A 22 -20.24 -3.21 -34.51
C GLU A 22 -19.56 -2.89 -33.17
N LEU A 23 -20.24 -3.14 -32.06
CA LEU A 23 -19.67 -2.98 -30.72
C LEU A 23 -18.72 -4.15 -30.41
N LEU A 24 -17.41 -3.87 -30.35
CA LEU A 24 -16.39 -4.86 -30.04
C LEU A 24 -16.19 -5.04 -28.53
N TYR A 25 -16.29 -3.95 -27.78
CA TYR A 25 -16.07 -3.96 -26.34
C TYR A 25 -16.93 -2.91 -25.67
N GLU A 26 -17.50 -3.29 -24.53
CA GLU A 26 -18.04 -2.37 -23.55
C GLU A 26 -17.54 -2.77 -22.17
N GLY A 27 -17.15 -1.77 -21.38
CA GLY A 27 -16.65 -1.99 -20.04
C GLY A 27 -16.52 -0.70 -19.27
N ARG A 28 -15.97 -0.80 -18.05
CA ARG A 28 -15.68 0.36 -17.20
C ARG A 28 -14.21 0.45 -16.88
N VAL A 29 -13.76 1.67 -16.62
CA VAL A 29 -12.40 1.93 -16.15
C VAL A 29 -12.23 1.33 -14.75
N LEU A 30 -11.28 0.42 -14.58
CA LEU A 30 -10.91 -0.18 -13.29
C LEU A 30 -9.72 0.55 -12.68
N ASP A 31 -8.68 0.78 -13.48
CA ASP A 31 -7.42 1.36 -13.01
C ASP A 31 -6.85 2.39 -13.99
N ALA A 32 -5.96 3.25 -13.51
CA ALA A 32 -5.28 4.28 -14.30
C ALA A 32 -3.84 4.47 -13.83
N LYS A 33 -2.90 4.53 -14.78
CA LYS A 33 -1.48 4.80 -14.54
C LYS A 33 -1.05 6.01 -15.37
N SER A 34 -0.31 6.94 -14.76
CA SER A 34 0.27 8.09 -15.46
C SER A 34 1.79 7.98 -15.48
N ASP A 35 2.41 8.32 -16.60
CA ASP A 35 3.86 8.47 -16.69
C ASP A 35 4.33 9.91 -16.42
N MET A 36 5.66 10.13 -16.44
CA MET A 36 6.33 11.44 -16.29
C MET A 36 5.91 12.46 -17.36
N TYR A 37 5.44 11.99 -18.52
CA TYR A 37 5.01 12.83 -19.65
C TYR A 37 3.51 13.12 -19.62
N HIS A 38 2.83 12.73 -18.53
CA HIS A 38 1.37 12.81 -18.37
C HIS A 38 0.58 12.00 -19.41
N THR A 39 1.19 10.96 -19.97
CA THR A 39 0.46 9.91 -20.69
C THR A 39 -0.29 9.08 -19.67
N VAL A 40 -1.59 8.92 -19.85
CA VAL A 40 -2.42 8.11 -18.95
C VAL A 40 -2.89 6.84 -19.65
N THR A 41 -2.57 5.70 -19.04
CA THR A 41 -3.02 4.38 -19.46
C THR A 41 -4.15 3.93 -18.54
N TYR A 42 -5.31 3.66 -19.12
CA TYR A 42 -6.47 3.13 -18.40
C TYR A 42 -6.62 1.63 -18.64
N THR A 43 -6.77 0.88 -17.55
CA THR A 43 -7.15 -0.54 -17.61
C THR A 43 -8.65 -0.65 -17.38
N CYS A 44 -9.36 -1.32 -18.28
CA CYS A 44 -10.81 -1.47 -18.23
C CYS A 44 -11.20 -2.94 -18.07
N GLU A 45 -12.35 -3.18 -17.42
CA GLU A 45 -12.96 -4.50 -17.30
C GLU A 45 -14.30 -4.55 -18.04
N GLY A 46 -14.58 -5.68 -18.70
CA GLY A 46 -15.78 -5.84 -19.51
C GLY A 46 -17.07 -5.84 -18.69
N THR A 47 -18.20 -5.58 -19.35
CA THR A 47 -19.51 -5.41 -18.72
C THR A 47 -19.93 -6.54 -17.77
N LEU A 48 -19.53 -7.79 -18.01
CA LEU A 48 -19.84 -8.92 -17.11
C LEU A 48 -19.39 -8.66 -15.64
N ALA A 49 -18.33 -7.88 -15.46
CA ALA A 49 -17.81 -7.49 -14.14
C ALA A 49 -18.80 -6.66 -13.31
N TYR A 50 -19.88 -6.13 -13.90
CA TYR A 50 -20.91 -5.44 -13.15
C TYR A 50 -21.59 -6.36 -12.12
N LEU A 51 -21.70 -7.67 -12.41
CA LEU A 51 -22.23 -8.66 -11.48
C LEU A 51 -21.38 -8.83 -10.20
N LEU A 52 -20.13 -8.31 -10.19
CA LEU A 52 -19.27 -8.27 -9.00
C LEU A 52 -19.66 -7.16 -8.00
N ASP A 53 -20.60 -6.29 -8.36
CA ASP A 53 -20.99 -5.14 -7.53
C ASP A 53 -22.21 -5.39 -6.65
N SER A 54 -22.74 -6.61 -6.66
CA SER A 54 -23.83 -7.02 -5.75
C SER A 54 -23.57 -8.40 -5.19
N ILE A 55 -24.24 -8.69 -4.07
CA ILE A 55 -24.18 -9.98 -3.39
C ILE A 55 -25.49 -10.75 -3.55
N GLN A 56 -25.43 -12.07 -3.42
CA GLN A 56 -26.60 -12.93 -3.32
C GLN A 56 -26.89 -13.21 -1.85
N ARG A 57 -28.14 -13.03 -1.43
CA ARG A 57 -28.54 -13.32 -0.04
C ARG A 57 -28.97 -14.78 0.07
N PRO A 58 -28.85 -15.39 1.26
CA PRO A 58 -29.27 -16.76 1.45
C PRO A 58 -30.73 -16.98 1.06
N LYS A 59 -30.96 -18.02 0.25
CA LYS A 59 -32.30 -18.38 -0.25
C LYS A 59 -32.36 -19.86 -0.55
N ALA A 60 -33.42 -20.50 -0.07
CA ALA A 60 -33.74 -21.88 -0.41
C ALA A 60 -34.40 -21.94 -1.79
N TYR A 61 -34.03 -22.97 -2.56
CA TYR A 61 -34.55 -23.20 -3.89
C TYR A 61 -35.06 -24.63 -4.04
N HIS A 62 -36.11 -24.79 -4.84
CA HIS A 62 -36.70 -26.08 -5.15
C HIS A 62 -37.12 -26.09 -6.62
N ASN A 63 -36.87 -27.21 -7.31
CA ASN A 63 -37.32 -27.47 -8.68
C ASN A 63 -36.98 -26.37 -9.70
N LEU A 64 -35.76 -25.82 -9.64
CA LEU A 64 -35.35 -24.75 -10.55
C LEU A 64 -34.76 -25.26 -11.85
N THR A 65 -35.08 -24.55 -12.93
CA THR A 65 -34.36 -24.61 -14.21
C THR A 65 -33.20 -23.59 -14.22
N PRO A 66 -32.16 -23.79 -15.04
CA PRO A 66 -31.11 -22.79 -15.25
C PRO A 66 -31.64 -21.40 -15.56
N ALA A 67 -32.69 -21.30 -16.37
CA ALA A 67 -33.32 -20.04 -16.70
C ALA A 67 -33.95 -19.34 -15.48
N SER A 68 -34.72 -20.09 -14.68
CA SER A 68 -35.37 -19.53 -13.49
C SER A 68 -34.36 -19.10 -12.42
N TYR A 69 -33.27 -19.86 -12.24
CA TYR A 69 -32.20 -19.51 -11.31
C TYR A 69 -31.48 -18.24 -11.77
N LEU A 70 -31.02 -18.19 -13.03
CA LEU A 70 -30.35 -17.02 -13.57
C LEU A 70 -31.22 -15.76 -13.48
N SER A 71 -32.50 -15.88 -13.82
CA SER A 71 -33.47 -14.78 -13.71
C SER A 71 -33.56 -14.22 -12.28
N ASP A 72 -33.57 -15.08 -11.27
CA ASP A 72 -33.60 -14.66 -9.87
C ASP A 72 -32.30 -13.94 -9.48
N LYS A 73 -31.14 -14.44 -9.90
CA LYS A 73 -29.83 -13.81 -9.64
C LYS A 73 -29.74 -12.41 -10.23
N LEU A 74 -30.19 -12.26 -11.48
CA LEU A 74 -30.24 -10.97 -12.14
C LEU A 74 -31.20 -10.01 -11.44
N THR A 75 -32.36 -10.50 -10.98
CA THR A 75 -33.32 -9.68 -10.24
C THR A 75 -32.71 -9.14 -8.94
N GLN A 76 -32.04 -10.01 -8.17
CA GLN A 76 -31.35 -9.61 -6.94
C GLN A 76 -30.17 -8.67 -7.21
N HIS A 77 -29.43 -8.86 -8.31
CA HIS A 77 -28.36 -7.95 -8.71
C HIS A 77 -28.92 -6.56 -9.03
N ASN A 78 -29.90 -6.51 -9.94
CA ASN A 78 -30.49 -5.26 -10.41
C ASN A 78 -31.14 -4.46 -9.26
N SER A 79 -31.65 -5.10 -8.21
CA SER A 79 -32.20 -4.39 -7.05
C SER A 79 -31.16 -3.69 -6.18
N GLN A 80 -29.87 -4.01 -6.34
CA GLN A 80 -28.77 -3.49 -5.53
C GLN A 80 -27.90 -2.46 -6.26
N VAL A 81 -27.96 -2.42 -7.59
CA VAL A 81 -27.12 -1.54 -8.41
C VAL A 81 -27.94 -0.56 -9.25
N GLY A 82 -27.30 0.50 -9.73
CA GLY A 82 -27.93 1.46 -10.64
C GLY A 82 -28.29 0.85 -11.99
N ALA A 83 -29.29 1.43 -12.66
CA ALA A 83 -29.80 0.95 -13.94
C ALA A 83 -28.73 0.80 -15.02
N GLU A 84 -27.66 1.61 -14.96
CA GLU A 84 -26.53 1.54 -15.89
C GLU A 84 -25.75 0.22 -15.81
N LYS A 85 -25.99 -0.59 -14.77
CA LYS A 85 -25.35 -1.90 -14.55
C LYS A 85 -26.32 -3.08 -14.69
N HIS A 86 -27.58 -2.83 -15.02
CA HIS A 86 -28.59 -3.88 -15.07
C HIS A 86 -28.35 -4.87 -16.22
N PHE A 87 -28.79 -6.10 -15.98
CA PHE A 87 -28.90 -7.14 -16.99
C PHE A 87 -30.34 -7.64 -17.08
N LEU A 88 -30.79 -7.88 -18.30
CA LEU A 88 -31.97 -8.64 -18.62
C LEU A 88 -31.60 -10.11 -18.84
N LEU A 89 -32.55 -11.01 -18.58
CA LEU A 89 -32.37 -12.42 -18.90
C LEU A 89 -32.30 -12.60 -20.41
N GLY A 90 -31.20 -13.19 -20.90
CA GLY A 90 -31.01 -13.55 -22.29
C GLY A 90 -31.48 -14.96 -22.63
N THR A 91 -30.91 -15.52 -23.69
CA THR A 91 -31.13 -16.91 -24.09
C THR A 91 -30.48 -17.84 -23.07
N VAL A 92 -31.24 -18.82 -22.59
CA VAL A 92 -30.73 -19.89 -21.73
C VAL A 92 -30.95 -21.23 -22.41
N GLU A 93 -29.88 -21.85 -22.88
CA GLU A 93 -29.94 -23.09 -23.66
C GLU A 93 -29.98 -24.34 -22.78
N LYS A 94 -29.31 -24.27 -21.62
CA LYS A 94 -29.31 -25.36 -20.65
C LYS A 94 -30.71 -25.54 -20.07
N GLN A 95 -31.27 -26.76 -20.19
CA GLN A 95 -32.65 -27.05 -19.78
C GLN A 95 -32.75 -27.53 -18.32
N THR A 96 -31.76 -28.29 -17.86
CA THR A 96 -31.80 -28.94 -16.53
C THR A 96 -30.55 -28.61 -15.74
N MET A 97 -30.72 -28.46 -14.42
CA MET A 97 -29.61 -28.48 -13.48
C MET A 97 -29.05 -29.90 -13.35
N ASN A 98 -27.74 -30.02 -13.17
CA ASN A 98 -27.05 -31.26 -12.82
C ASN A 98 -27.24 -31.64 -11.33
N TYR A 99 -27.94 -30.81 -10.55
CA TYR A 99 -28.26 -31.04 -9.15
C TYR A 99 -29.53 -30.30 -8.73
N ASP A 100 -30.22 -30.80 -7.69
CA ASP A 100 -31.24 -30.02 -7.00
C ASP A 100 -30.54 -28.96 -6.15
N ALA A 101 -30.42 -27.72 -6.64
CA ALA A 101 -29.96 -26.61 -5.83
C ALA A 101 -30.95 -26.42 -4.69
N ARG A 102 -30.62 -26.86 -3.47
CA ARG A 102 -31.52 -26.79 -2.32
C ARG A 102 -31.39 -25.48 -1.56
N GLU A 103 -30.17 -24.93 -1.43
CA GLU A 103 -29.93 -23.67 -0.72
C GLU A 103 -28.67 -22.96 -1.21
N ASP A 104 -28.74 -21.64 -1.43
CA ASP A 104 -27.57 -20.76 -1.40
C ASP A 104 -27.46 -20.21 0.01
N ASN A 105 -26.40 -20.55 0.76
CA ASN A 105 -26.27 -20.20 2.18
C ASN A 105 -25.16 -19.17 2.46
N GLN A 106 -24.62 -18.54 1.42
CA GLN A 106 -23.47 -17.64 1.51
C GLN A 106 -23.79 -16.27 0.93
N TYR A 107 -23.12 -15.24 1.44
CA TYR A 107 -23.18 -13.86 0.94
C TYR A 107 -22.13 -13.61 -0.15
N THR A 108 -22.10 -14.49 -1.16
CA THR A 108 -21.16 -14.42 -2.28
C THR A 108 -21.56 -13.34 -3.27
N ASN A 109 -20.60 -12.83 -4.04
CA ASN A 109 -20.93 -11.89 -5.12
C ASN A 109 -21.76 -12.60 -6.21
N THR A 110 -22.47 -11.82 -7.02
CA THR A 110 -23.45 -12.40 -7.95
C THR A 110 -22.80 -13.17 -9.08
N LEU A 111 -21.65 -12.69 -9.58
CA LEU A 111 -20.93 -13.39 -10.64
C LEU A 111 -20.42 -14.74 -10.14
N ASP A 112 -19.77 -14.78 -8.97
CA ASP A 112 -19.28 -16.03 -8.35
C ASP A 112 -20.41 -17.04 -8.14
N THR A 113 -21.55 -16.56 -7.64
CA THR A 113 -22.70 -17.44 -7.40
C THR A 113 -23.21 -18.03 -8.71
N ILE A 114 -23.30 -17.22 -9.77
CA ILE A 114 -23.68 -17.69 -11.11
C ILE A 114 -22.62 -18.67 -11.63
N MET A 115 -21.33 -18.38 -11.47
CA MET A 115 -20.27 -19.26 -11.94
C MET A 115 -20.29 -20.61 -11.25
N ASP A 116 -20.27 -20.65 -9.93
CA ASP A 116 -20.27 -21.89 -9.15
C ASP A 116 -21.52 -22.74 -9.45
N LYS A 117 -22.70 -22.12 -9.38
CA LYS A 117 -23.98 -22.83 -9.41
C LYS A 117 -24.49 -23.12 -10.82
N LEU A 118 -24.13 -22.32 -11.82
CA LEU A 118 -24.48 -22.57 -13.22
C LEU A 118 -23.31 -23.14 -14.00
N VAL A 119 -22.23 -22.38 -14.14
CA VAL A 119 -21.20 -22.64 -15.14
C VAL A 119 -20.28 -23.79 -14.72
N ASP A 120 -19.72 -23.76 -13.50
CA ASP A 120 -18.81 -24.80 -12.98
C ASP A 120 -19.56 -26.12 -12.76
N SER A 121 -20.83 -26.05 -12.33
CA SER A 121 -21.67 -27.22 -12.04
C SER A 121 -22.32 -27.85 -13.27
N ASN A 122 -22.63 -27.06 -14.30
CA ASN A 122 -23.42 -27.50 -15.46
C ASN A 122 -22.76 -27.32 -16.83
N GLY A 123 -21.57 -26.72 -16.88
CA GLY A 123 -20.86 -26.34 -18.09
C GLY A 123 -21.46 -25.12 -18.79
N GLY A 124 -21.01 -24.83 -20.01
CA GLY A 124 -21.53 -23.73 -20.84
C GLY A 124 -20.86 -22.39 -20.56
N TYR A 125 -21.44 -21.32 -21.13
CA TYR A 125 -20.84 -19.99 -21.22
C TYR A 125 -21.82 -18.88 -20.89
N LEU A 126 -21.35 -17.89 -20.14
CA LEU A 126 -22.03 -16.60 -20.05
C LEU A 126 -21.60 -15.70 -21.20
N ARG A 127 -22.58 -15.12 -21.89
CA ARG A 127 -22.36 -14.11 -22.93
C ARG A 127 -23.20 -12.88 -22.64
N VAL A 128 -22.55 -11.72 -22.59
CA VAL A 128 -23.26 -10.43 -22.56
C VAL A 128 -23.54 -10.02 -24.00
N ARG A 129 -24.82 -9.80 -24.33
CA ARG A 129 -25.28 -9.32 -25.64
C ARG A 129 -26.03 -8.01 -25.46
N LYS A 130 -25.59 -6.97 -26.16
CA LYS A 130 -26.24 -5.66 -26.11
C LYS A 130 -27.24 -5.51 -27.27
N GLN A 131 -28.44 -5.02 -26.98
CA GLN A 131 -29.44 -4.65 -27.98
C GLN A 131 -30.02 -3.29 -27.62
N GLY A 132 -29.76 -2.27 -28.43
CA GLY A 132 -30.02 -0.88 -28.03
C GLY A 132 -29.21 -0.54 -26.78
N ASP A 133 -29.87 -0.03 -25.74
CA ASP A 133 -29.24 0.27 -24.45
C ASP A 133 -29.27 -0.90 -23.46
N ASP A 134 -30.05 -1.95 -23.76
CA ASP A 134 -30.25 -3.08 -22.88
C ASP A 134 -29.13 -4.13 -23.02
N ARG A 135 -28.78 -4.75 -21.89
CA ARG A 135 -27.81 -5.85 -21.81
C ARG A 135 -28.52 -7.14 -21.45
N TYR A 136 -28.41 -8.12 -22.31
CA TYR A 136 -28.90 -9.47 -22.06
C TYR A 136 -27.75 -10.34 -21.61
N LEU A 137 -27.94 -11.09 -20.52
CA LEU A 137 -27.02 -12.13 -20.11
C LEU A 137 -27.55 -13.47 -20.63
N ASP A 138 -26.92 -13.97 -21.69
CA ASP A 138 -27.19 -15.29 -22.24
C ASP A 138 -26.37 -16.35 -21.48
N TYR A 139 -26.96 -17.53 -21.27
CA TYR A 139 -26.28 -18.73 -20.77
C TYR A 139 -26.39 -19.85 -21.81
N LEU A 140 -25.30 -20.05 -22.55
CA LEU A 140 -25.26 -20.84 -23.78
C LEU A 140 -24.49 -22.14 -23.56
N GLU A 141 -24.85 -23.20 -24.29
CA GLU A 141 -24.04 -24.42 -24.35
C GLU A 141 -22.89 -24.26 -25.34
N SER A 142 -23.09 -23.49 -26.43
CA SER A 142 -22.05 -23.12 -27.38
C SER A 142 -22.37 -21.77 -28.06
N TYR A 143 -21.43 -21.21 -28.82
CA TYR A 143 -21.65 -19.95 -29.56
C TYR A 143 -22.31 -20.17 -30.95
N HIS A 144 -22.48 -21.42 -31.38
CA HIS A 144 -23.22 -21.89 -32.58
C HIS A 144 -22.85 -21.23 -33.92
N ARG A 145 -21.75 -20.46 -34.00
CA ARG A 145 -21.27 -19.88 -35.25
C ARG A 145 -20.02 -20.60 -35.72
N THR A 146 -20.02 -20.99 -36.99
CA THR A 146 -18.84 -21.48 -37.69
C THR A 146 -18.34 -20.38 -38.62
N SER A 147 -17.06 -20.01 -38.53
CA SER A 147 -16.49 -19.05 -39.46
C SER A 147 -16.26 -19.67 -40.84
N GLY A 148 -16.44 -18.87 -41.89
CA GLY A 148 -16.07 -19.24 -43.26
C GLY A 148 -14.56 -19.22 -43.53
N GLN A 149 -13.78 -18.57 -42.66
CA GLN A 149 -12.32 -18.52 -42.75
C GLN A 149 -11.71 -19.87 -42.33
N VAL A 150 -10.57 -20.24 -42.92
CA VAL A 150 -9.82 -21.44 -42.53
C VAL A 150 -8.44 -21.01 -42.02
N ILE A 151 -8.02 -21.59 -40.90
CA ILE A 151 -6.67 -21.37 -40.37
C ILE A 151 -5.74 -22.45 -40.91
N ARG A 152 -4.70 -22.06 -41.65
CA ARG A 152 -3.81 -22.98 -42.38
C ARG A 152 -2.33 -22.76 -42.07
N PHE A 153 -1.62 -23.86 -41.92
CA PHE A 153 -0.16 -23.85 -41.80
C PHE A 153 0.48 -23.29 -43.07
N GLY A 154 1.41 -22.35 -42.89
CA GLY A 154 2.06 -21.63 -44.00
C GLY A 154 1.27 -20.44 -44.54
N GLU A 155 0.08 -20.16 -44.00
CA GLU A 155 -0.73 -18.99 -44.38
C GLU A 155 -0.91 -18.04 -43.19
N ASN A 156 -1.83 -18.34 -42.27
CA ASN A 156 -2.24 -17.44 -41.19
C ASN A 156 -2.01 -17.99 -39.77
N ILE A 157 -1.36 -19.15 -39.62
CA ILE A 157 -0.84 -19.63 -38.33
C ILE A 157 0.45 -18.87 -37.99
N LEU A 158 0.50 -18.26 -36.80
CA LEU A 158 1.69 -17.63 -36.24
C LEU A 158 2.49 -18.60 -35.36
N ASP A 159 1.78 -19.30 -34.47
CA ASP A 159 2.36 -20.28 -33.56
C ASP A 159 1.36 -21.40 -33.30
N LEU A 160 1.88 -22.61 -33.11
CA LEU A 160 1.09 -23.78 -32.72
C LEU A 160 1.86 -24.51 -31.63
N THR A 161 1.29 -24.52 -30.44
CA THR A 161 1.81 -25.26 -29.31
C THR A 161 0.85 -26.37 -28.91
N GLU A 162 1.33 -27.60 -28.92
CA GLU A 162 0.58 -28.77 -28.43
C GLU A 162 1.08 -29.14 -27.03
N HIS A 163 0.17 -29.15 -26.07
CA HIS A 163 0.44 -29.64 -24.72
C HIS A 163 -0.37 -30.91 -24.48
N ILE A 164 0.33 -32.02 -24.26
CA ILE A 164 -0.28 -33.28 -23.83
C ILE A 164 0.07 -33.46 -22.35
N SER A 165 -0.93 -33.40 -21.50
CA SER A 165 -0.78 -33.57 -20.05
C SER A 165 -1.42 -34.86 -19.55
N ALA A 166 -0.67 -35.57 -18.72
CA ALA A 166 -1.16 -36.69 -17.91
C ALA A 166 -1.47 -36.26 -16.46
N GLU A 167 -1.31 -34.98 -16.12
CA GLU A 167 -1.38 -34.47 -14.75
C GLU A 167 -2.70 -34.80 -14.06
N ASN A 168 -3.80 -34.72 -14.80
CA ASN A 168 -5.16 -34.93 -14.29
C ASN A 168 -5.72 -36.32 -14.60
N VAL A 169 -4.90 -37.25 -15.11
CA VAL A 169 -5.38 -38.59 -15.45
C VAL A 169 -5.75 -39.34 -14.18
N ILE A 170 -7.00 -39.78 -14.10
CA ILE A 170 -7.51 -40.64 -13.03
C ILE A 170 -7.98 -41.95 -13.66
N THR A 171 -7.38 -43.06 -13.24
CA THR A 171 -7.81 -44.41 -13.66
C THR A 171 -8.64 -45.11 -12.59
N VAL A 172 -8.57 -44.61 -11.35
CA VAL A 172 -9.41 -45.02 -10.22
C VAL A 172 -9.96 -43.80 -9.50
N LEU A 173 -11.28 -43.62 -9.52
CA LEU A 173 -11.96 -42.51 -8.86
C LEU A 173 -12.59 -42.95 -7.55
N ILE A 174 -12.32 -42.24 -6.46
CA ILE A 174 -13.11 -42.28 -5.23
C ILE A 174 -14.08 -41.09 -5.24
N PRO A 175 -15.36 -41.29 -5.63
CA PRO A 175 -16.35 -40.23 -5.61
C PRO A 175 -16.85 -39.99 -4.17
N LEU A 176 -16.82 -38.73 -3.74
CA LEU A 176 -17.22 -38.32 -2.40
C LEU A 176 -18.42 -37.37 -2.48
N GLY A 177 -19.52 -37.73 -1.81
CA GLY A 177 -20.72 -36.90 -1.73
C GLY A 177 -20.71 -35.94 -0.54
N LYS A 178 -21.90 -35.49 -0.13
CA LYS A 178 -22.12 -34.60 1.00
C LYS A 178 -21.47 -35.14 2.28
N ALA A 179 -20.78 -34.28 3.02
CA ALA A 179 -20.29 -34.59 4.35
C ALA A 179 -21.46 -34.73 5.33
N ALA A 180 -21.41 -35.74 6.20
CA ALA A 180 -22.29 -35.78 7.36
C ALA A 180 -21.95 -34.62 8.32
N GLU A 181 -22.94 -34.08 9.01
CA GLU A 181 -22.67 -33.14 10.11
C GLU A 181 -22.02 -33.91 11.26
N GLY A 182 -20.81 -33.49 11.66
CA GLY A 182 -20.14 -34.01 12.85
C GLY A 182 -20.64 -33.33 14.11
N GLU A 183 -20.43 -33.96 15.27
CA GLU A 183 -20.66 -33.31 16.56
C GLU A 183 -19.71 -32.09 16.69
N ASN A 184 -20.24 -30.94 17.13
CA ASN A 184 -19.55 -29.64 17.24
C ASN A 184 -19.24 -28.88 15.94
N GLY A 185 -19.89 -29.20 14.82
CA GLY A 185 -19.76 -28.42 13.58
C GLY A 185 -18.51 -28.76 12.76
N GLU A 186 -17.80 -29.83 13.11
CA GLU A 186 -16.76 -30.43 12.27
C GLU A 186 -17.38 -31.21 11.10
N SER A 187 -16.71 -31.25 9.95
CA SER A 187 -17.16 -32.06 8.81
C SER A 187 -16.96 -33.55 9.09
N GLY A 188 -18.06 -34.30 9.22
CA GLY A 188 -18.06 -35.74 9.42
C GLY A 188 -17.71 -36.55 8.16
N LYS A 189 -17.80 -37.88 8.25
CA LYS A 189 -17.52 -38.80 7.13
C LYS A 189 -18.39 -38.44 5.91
N ARG A 190 -17.76 -38.36 4.74
CA ARG A 190 -18.46 -38.09 3.47
C ARG A 190 -19.23 -39.31 2.97
N LEU A 191 -20.34 -39.06 2.29
CA LEU A 191 -21.10 -40.08 1.58
C LEU A 191 -20.20 -40.77 0.54
N THR A 192 -20.16 -42.12 0.54
CA THR A 192 -19.40 -42.94 -0.41
C THR A 192 -20.33 -43.81 -1.25
N ILE A 193 -19.78 -44.49 -2.25
CA ILE A 193 -20.52 -45.43 -3.10
C ILE A 193 -20.48 -46.89 -2.61
N GLU A 194 -19.84 -47.18 -1.46
CA GLU A 194 -19.62 -48.55 -0.95
C GLU A 194 -20.92 -49.37 -0.91
N SER A 195 -21.99 -48.76 -0.41
CA SER A 195 -23.32 -49.37 -0.25
C SER A 195 -23.98 -49.79 -1.56
N VAL A 196 -23.60 -49.16 -2.68
CA VAL A 196 -24.17 -49.40 -4.02
C VAL A 196 -23.14 -49.96 -5.01
N ASN A 197 -21.95 -50.35 -4.54
CA ASN A 197 -20.84 -50.77 -5.38
C ASN A 197 -20.09 -51.99 -4.81
N GLY A 198 -20.84 -52.92 -4.21
CA GLY A 198 -20.28 -54.20 -3.74
C GLY A 198 -19.22 -54.03 -2.65
N GLY A 199 -19.37 -53.02 -1.80
CA GLY A 199 -18.42 -52.71 -0.71
C GLY A 199 -17.18 -51.92 -1.13
N LYS A 200 -17.05 -51.54 -2.41
CA LYS A 200 -15.95 -50.70 -2.89
C LYS A 200 -16.34 -49.24 -2.93
N ASP A 201 -15.53 -48.38 -2.32
CA ASP A 201 -15.71 -46.92 -2.32
C ASP A 201 -15.21 -46.25 -3.62
N TYR A 202 -14.60 -47.01 -4.53
CA TYR A 202 -14.03 -46.51 -5.78
C TYR A 202 -14.66 -47.10 -7.05
N LEU A 203 -14.51 -46.37 -8.15
CA LEU A 203 -14.74 -46.79 -9.52
C LEU A 203 -13.38 -46.96 -10.21
N GLU A 204 -13.24 -48.00 -11.02
CA GLU A 204 -11.99 -48.31 -11.71
C GLU A 204 -12.28 -48.55 -13.19
N ASP A 205 -11.41 -48.00 -14.03
CA ASP A 205 -11.43 -48.21 -15.47
C ASP A 205 -10.33 -49.20 -15.85
N PRO A 206 -10.66 -50.46 -16.16
CA PRO A 206 -9.65 -51.50 -16.38
C PRO A 206 -8.81 -51.25 -17.63
N GLU A 207 -9.36 -50.61 -18.67
CA GLU A 207 -8.64 -50.28 -19.89
C GLU A 207 -7.60 -49.18 -19.63
N ALA A 208 -7.98 -48.14 -18.90
CA ALA A 208 -7.07 -47.06 -18.53
C ALA A 208 -6.02 -47.52 -17.51
N VAL A 209 -6.37 -48.41 -16.57
CA VAL A 209 -5.41 -49.02 -15.64
C VAL A 209 -4.37 -49.87 -16.39
N ALA A 210 -4.79 -50.62 -17.41
CA ALA A 210 -3.85 -51.39 -18.22
C ALA A 210 -2.85 -50.49 -18.99
N LEU A 211 -3.28 -49.28 -19.37
CA LEU A 211 -2.47 -48.34 -20.15
C LEU A 211 -1.57 -47.44 -19.30
N TYR A 212 -2.09 -46.90 -18.19
CA TYR A 212 -1.42 -45.87 -17.38
C TYR A 212 -1.07 -46.33 -15.97
N GLY A 213 -1.43 -47.56 -15.60
CA GLY A 213 -1.35 -48.04 -14.23
C GLY A 213 -2.46 -47.47 -13.34
N ARG A 214 -2.40 -47.83 -12.06
CA ARG A 214 -3.43 -47.45 -11.09
C ARG A 214 -3.13 -46.06 -10.52
N ILE A 215 -3.91 -45.06 -10.93
CA ILE A 215 -3.79 -43.67 -10.53
C ILE A 215 -5.09 -43.28 -9.82
N VAL A 216 -4.99 -43.08 -8.51
CA VAL A 216 -6.15 -42.85 -7.63
C VAL A 216 -6.38 -41.35 -7.46
N GLY A 217 -7.59 -40.89 -7.80
CA GLY A 217 -8.04 -39.52 -7.58
C GLY A 217 -9.35 -39.47 -6.80
N THR A 218 -9.66 -38.30 -6.26
CA THR A 218 -10.95 -38.03 -5.60
C THR A 218 -11.68 -36.91 -6.34
N LYS A 219 -13.01 -36.93 -6.28
CA LYS A 219 -13.84 -35.80 -6.71
C LYS A 219 -14.97 -35.62 -5.70
N ASN A 220 -15.11 -34.39 -5.21
CA ASN A 220 -16.12 -34.03 -4.23
C ASN A 220 -17.36 -33.48 -4.96
N TRP A 221 -18.52 -33.93 -4.51
CA TRP A 221 -19.83 -33.38 -4.84
C TRP A 221 -20.58 -33.11 -3.54
N ASP A 222 -20.33 -31.94 -2.94
CA ASP A 222 -20.85 -31.56 -1.62
C ASP A 222 -22.38 -31.57 -1.52
N ASP A 223 -23.07 -31.48 -2.65
CA ASP A 223 -24.53 -31.45 -2.72
C ASP A 223 -25.17 -32.82 -2.96
N VAL A 224 -24.39 -33.88 -3.21
CA VAL A 224 -24.92 -35.22 -3.52
C VAL A 224 -25.16 -36.01 -2.23
N THR A 225 -26.43 -36.31 -1.97
CA THR A 225 -26.90 -37.00 -0.76
C THR A 225 -27.31 -38.47 -0.98
N VAL A 226 -27.33 -38.94 -2.23
CA VAL A 226 -27.78 -40.30 -2.60
C VAL A 226 -26.63 -41.10 -3.23
N PRO A 227 -26.22 -42.25 -2.65
CA PRO A 227 -25.09 -43.05 -3.16
C PRO A 227 -25.23 -43.51 -4.62
N ALA A 228 -26.44 -43.87 -5.06
CA ALA A 228 -26.69 -44.30 -6.45
C ALA A 228 -26.40 -43.17 -7.45
N ASN A 229 -26.83 -41.94 -7.15
CA ASN A 229 -26.57 -40.76 -7.98
C ASN A 229 -25.08 -40.42 -7.98
N LEU A 230 -24.41 -40.54 -6.82
CA LEU A 230 -22.97 -40.35 -6.69
C LEU A 230 -22.18 -41.34 -7.58
N LYS A 231 -22.60 -42.61 -7.61
CA LYS A 231 -22.01 -43.64 -8.47
C LYS A 231 -22.18 -43.34 -9.96
N ALA A 232 -23.35 -42.89 -10.38
CA ALA A 232 -23.61 -42.52 -11.77
C ALA A 232 -22.72 -41.34 -12.21
N LYS A 233 -22.66 -40.27 -11.40
CA LYS A 233 -21.79 -39.11 -11.63
C LYS A 233 -20.31 -39.49 -11.67
N GLY A 234 -19.89 -40.35 -10.74
CA GLY A 234 -18.51 -40.84 -10.70
C GLY A 234 -18.11 -41.59 -11.98
N ARG A 235 -19.03 -42.35 -12.58
CA ARG A 235 -18.75 -43.07 -13.85
C ARG A 235 -18.60 -42.12 -15.03
N GLU A 236 -19.49 -41.14 -15.12
CA GLU A 236 -19.42 -40.12 -16.17
C GLU A 236 -18.12 -39.31 -16.06
N TYR A 237 -17.75 -38.89 -14.85
CA TYR A 237 -16.51 -38.17 -14.60
C TYR A 237 -15.26 -39.02 -14.90
N LEU A 238 -15.24 -40.30 -14.49
CA LEU A 238 -14.10 -41.20 -14.76
C LEU A 238 -13.90 -41.44 -16.27
N ALA A 239 -14.99 -41.50 -17.04
CA ALA A 239 -14.91 -41.69 -18.49
C ALA A 239 -14.18 -40.55 -19.21
N SER A 240 -14.27 -39.32 -18.69
CA SER A 240 -13.49 -38.18 -19.18
C SER A 240 -12.11 -38.08 -18.53
N ALA A 241 -12.01 -38.31 -17.22
CA ALA A 241 -10.79 -38.11 -16.44
C ALA A 241 -9.69 -39.15 -16.73
N ARG A 242 -10.03 -40.28 -17.35
CA ARG A 242 -9.04 -41.30 -17.76
C ARG A 242 -8.21 -40.91 -18.99
N ASN A 243 -8.62 -39.87 -19.72
CA ASN A 243 -7.99 -39.48 -20.98
C ASN A 243 -6.84 -38.48 -20.71
N LEU A 244 -5.77 -38.57 -21.50
CA LEU A 244 -4.78 -37.49 -21.57
C LEU A 244 -5.48 -36.20 -22.00
N THR A 245 -5.15 -35.10 -21.33
CA THR A 245 -5.63 -33.78 -21.75
C THR A 245 -4.68 -33.26 -22.82
N ALA A 246 -5.13 -33.26 -24.07
CA ALA A 246 -4.42 -32.60 -25.17
C ALA A 246 -5.04 -31.21 -25.38
N THR A 247 -4.26 -30.17 -25.09
CA THR A 247 -4.63 -28.79 -25.37
C THR A 247 -3.74 -28.26 -26.49
N ILE A 248 -4.36 -27.93 -27.61
CA ILE A 248 -3.68 -27.23 -28.70
C ILE A 248 -3.96 -25.75 -28.50
N GLU A 249 -2.93 -24.98 -28.22
CA GLU A 249 -3.00 -23.52 -28.25
C GLU A 249 -2.40 -23.06 -29.58
N LEU A 250 -3.23 -22.43 -30.41
CA LEU A 250 -2.82 -21.92 -31.71
C LEU A 250 -3.05 -20.42 -31.74
N THR A 251 -2.04 -19.68 -32.20
CA THR A 251 -2.20 -18.26 -32.51
C THR A 251 -2.21 -18.02 -34.01
N ALA A 252 -3.13 -17.18 -34.46
CA ALA A 252 -3.30 -16.87 -35.88
C ALA A 252 -3.66 -15.39 -36.12
N ILE A 253 -3.43 -14.94 -37.34
CA ILE A 253 -3.89 -13.64 -37.86
C ILE A 253 -5.30 -13.81 -38.43
N ASP A 254 -6.19 -12.86 -38.13
CA ASP A 254 -7.49 -12.76 -38.79
C ASP A 254 -7.34 -11.99 -40.11
N LEU A 255 -7.60 -12.67 -41.24
CA LEU A 255 -7.42 -12.11 -42.58
C LEU A 255 -8.59 -11.23 -43.05
N HIS A 256 -9.62 -10.96 -42.23
CA HIS A 256 -10.79 -10.16 -42.64
C HIS A 256 -10.49 -8.73 -43.12
N LEU A 257 -9.30 -8.21 -42.83
CA LEU A 257 -8.85 -6.90 -43.32
C LEU A 257 -8.14 -6.98 -44.68
N VAL A 258 -7.84 -8.19 -45.16
CA VAL A 258 -7.15 -8.40 -46.45
C VAL A 258 -8.12 -8.34 -47.61
N ASP A 259 -9.34 -8.85 -47.43
CA ASP A 259 -10.39 -8.85 -48.45
C ASP A 259 -11.77 -8.75 -47.77
N VAL A 260 -12.67 -7.96 -48.35
CA VAL A 260 -14.03 -7.74 -47.85
C VAL A 260 -14.88 -9.01 -47.87
N ASP A 261 -14.52 -9.97 -48.73
CA ASP A 261 -15.21 -11.26 -48.85
C ASP A 261 -14.74 -12.27 -47.79
N ILE A 262 -13.69 -11.96 -47.01
CA ILE A 262 -13.21 -12.83 -45.93
C ILE A 262 -14.05 -12.61 -44.67
N ASP A 263 -14.70 -13.69 -44.22
CA ASP A 263 -15.49 -13.69 -43.00
C ASP A 263 -14.63 -13.32 -41.78
N ARG A 264 -15.15 -12.37 -41.00
CA ARG A 264 -14.52 -11.90 -39.77
C ARG A 264 -14.62 -12.94 -38.67
N ILE A 265 -13.47 -13.23 -38.05
CA ILE A 265 -13.40 -14.13 -36.91
C ILE A 265 -13.88 -13.41 -35.64
N LYS A 266 -14.80 -14.03 -34.91
CA LYS A 266 -15.34 -13.54 -33.64
C LYS A 266 -15.03 -14.51 -32.50
N LEU A 267 -15.04 -13.99 -31.28
CA LEU A 267 -14.93 -14.80 -30.08
C LEU A 267 -16.05 -15.85 -30.05
N GLY A 268 -15.69 -17.11 -29.78
CA GLY A 268 -16.61 -18.24 -29.76
C GLY A 268 -16.87 -18.88 -31.13
N ASP A 269 -16.35 -18.36 -32.24
CA ASP A 269 -16.51 -19.03 -33.54
C ASP A 269 -15.82 -20.40 -33.53
N MET A 270 -16.46 -21.38 -34.16
CA MET A 270 -15.81 -22.64 -34.58
C MET A 270 -15.11 -22.41 -35.91
N ILE A 271 -13.83 -22.76 -35.99
CA ILE A 271 -13.00 -22.50 -37.16
C ILE A 271 -12.24 -23.75 -37.55
N ARG A 272 -12.23 -24.09 -38.83
CA ARG A 272 -11.45 -25.21 -39.33
C ARG A 272 -9.96 -24.85 -39.30
N VAL A 273 -9.17 -25.69 -38.65
CA VAL A 273 -7.71 -25.58 -38.59
C VAL A 273 -7.11 -26.74 -39.37
N VAL A 274 -6.24 -26.41 -40.33
CA VAL A 274 -5.56 -27.38 -41.19
C VAL A 274 -4.04 -27.19 -41.09
N SER A 275 -3.37 -28.15 -40.48
CA SER A 275 -1.92 -28.17 -40.30
C SER A 275 -1.36 -29.56 -40.59
N PRO A 276 -1.07 -29.88 -41.87
CA PRO A 276 -0.60 -31.21 -42.27
C PRO A 276 0.68 -31.68 -41.55
N PRO A 277 1.70 -30.84 -41.30
CA PRO A 277 2.89 -31.25 -40.54
C PRO A 277 2.57 -31.73 -39.12
N HIS A 278 1.48 -31.23 -38.54
CA HIS A 278 1.03 -31.54 -37.18
C HIS A 278 -0.17 -32.52 -37.17
N LYS A 279 -0.54 -33.09 -38.32
CA LYS A 279 -1.68 -34.01 -38.49
C LYS A 279 -3.01 -33.43 -37.97
N LEU A 280 -3.19 -32.12 -38.10
CA LEU A 280 -4.37 -31.40 -37.62
C LEU A 280 -5.31 -31.06 -38.80
N ASP A 281 -6.54 -31.55 -38.77
CA ASP A 281 -7.64 -31.10 -39.63
C ASP A 281 -8.95 -31.22 -38.84
N GLN A 282 -9.25 -30.21 -38.04
CA GLN A 282 -10.42 -30.21 -37.16
C GLN A 282 -10.96 -28.80 -36.93
N TYR A 283 -12.20 -28.71 -36.45
CA TYR A 283 -12.77 -27.45 -36.00
C TYR A 283 -12.35 -27.17 -34.56
N MET A 284 -11.86 -25.96 -34.30
CA MET A 284 -11.47 -25.47 -32.99
C MET A 284 -12.21 -24.17 -32.68
N MET A 285 -12.54 -23.94 -31.42
CA MET A 285 -13.22 -22.71 -31.00
C MET A 285 -12.22 -21.58 -30.77
N VAL A 286 -12.61 -20.36 -31.13
CA VAL A 286 -11.90 -19.13 -30.75
C VAL A 286 -12.12 -18.87 -29.26
N SER A 287 -11.10 -19.16 -28.47
CA SER A 287 -11.14 -19.04 -27.01
C SER A 287 -10.77 -17.64 -26.52
N LYS A 288 -9.97 -16.92 -27.31
CA LYS A 288 -9.55 -15.55 -27.02
C LYS A 288 -9.34 -14.79 -28.33
N ARG A 289 -9.69 -13.51 -28.30
CA ARG A 289 -9.40 -12.57 -29.38
C ARG A 289 -8.82 -11.29 -28.80
N GLU A 290 -7.68 -10.87 -29.32
CA GLU A 290 -7.00 -9.63 -29.00
C GLU A 290 -7.05 -8.70 -30.21
N TYR A 291 -7.53 -7.48 -29.99
CA TYR A 291 -7.56 -6.43 -31.01
C TYR A 291 -6.44 -5.42 -30.74
N ASN A 292 -5.61 -5.17 -31.74
CA ASN A 292 -4.68 -4.04 -31.72
C ASN A 292 -5.26 -2.89 -32.55
N LEU A 293 -5.92 -1.96 -31.87
CA LEU A 293 -6.62 -0.84 -32.52
C LEU A 293 -5.70 0.14 -33.27
N VAL A 294 -4.40 0.15 -32.94
CA VAL A 294 -3.41 1.01 -33.61
C VAL A 294 -2.75 0.26 -34.77
N ASN A 295 -2.50 -1.03 -34.58
CA ASN A 295 -1.87 -1.88 -35.57
C ASN A 295 -2.69 -3.15 -35.83
N PRO A 296 -3.77 -3.09 -36.64
CA PRO A 296 -4.70 -4.20 -36.81
C PRO A 296 -4.07 -5.49 -37.38
N GLN A 297 -2.93 -5.40 -38.07
CA GLN A 297 -2.17 -6.58 -38.52
C GLN A 297 -1.54 -7.39 -37.37
N GLU A 298 -1.51 -6.83 -36.15
CA GLU A 298 -1.11 -7.52 -34.92
C GLU A 298 -2.30 -8.10 -34.15
N ASP A 299 -3.51 -8.06 -34.71
CA ASP A 299 -4.64 -8.81 -34.16
C ASP A 299 -4.27 -10.27 -33.99
N LYS A 300 -4.66 -10.85 -32.85
CA LYS A 300 -4.39 -12.24 -32.53
C LYS A 300 -5.66 -12.94 -32.14
N ILE A 301 -5.84 -14.13 -32.69
CA ILE A 301 -6.79 -15.10 -32.16
C ILE A 301 -6.02 -16.21 -31.48
N VAL A 302 -6.57 -16.70 -30.39
CA VAL A 302 -6.14 -17.95 -29.78
C VAL A 302 -7.25 -18.96 -30.00
N LEU A 303 -6.89 -20.08 -30.60
CA LEU A 303 -7.74 -21.26 -30.67
C LEU A 303 -7.23 -22.24 -29.63
N GLY A 304 -8.14 -22.85 -28.89
CA GLY A 304 -7.75 -23.91 -27.98
C GLY A 304 -8.86 -24.34 -27.03
N ASP A 305 -8.64 -25.53 -26.48
CA ASP A 305 -9.40 -26.19 -25.44
C ASP A 305 -10.80 -26.76 -25.79
N THR A 306 -11.12 -27.87 -25.14
CA THR A 306 -12.49 -28.40 -25.07
C THR A 306 -13.36 -27.42 -24.29
N ILE A 307 -14.69 -27.56 -24.41
CA ILE A 307 -15.64 -26.66 -23.72
C ILE A 307 -15.31 -26.50 -22.23
N ALA A 308 -14.93 -27.60 -21.57
CA ALA A 308 -14.58 -27.65 -20.15
C ALA A 308 -13.37 -26.78 -19.78
N ALA A 309 -12.27 -26.86 -20.52
CA ALA A 309 -11.07 -26.09 -20.21
C ALA A 309 -11.27 -24.57 -20.44
N LEU A 310 -12.20 -24.19 -21.33
CA LEU A 310 -12.58 -22.79 -21.51
C LEU A 310 -13.48 -22.25 -20.40
N THR A 311 -14.40 -23.07 -19.90
CA THR A 311 -15.16 -22.76 -18.69
C THR A 311 -14.20 -22.51 -17.51
N GLU A 312 -13.21 -23.39 -17.31
CA GLU A 312 -12.18 -23.23 -16.27
C GLU A 312 -11.35 -21.96 -16.47
N ARG A 313 -10.97 -21.65 -17.71
CA ARG A 313 -10.21 -20.44 -18.05
C ARG A 313 -11.03 -19.17 -17.80
N GLN A 314 -12.33 -19.18 -18.10
CA GLN A 314 -13.23 -18.07 -17.79
C GLN A 314 -13.32 -17.84 -16.28
N ALA A 315 -13.48 -18.90 -15.48
CA ALA A 315 -13.48 -18.81 -14.03
C ALA A 315 -12.12 -18.31 -13.47
N ALA A 316 -10.99 -18.77 -14.04
CA ALA A 316 -9.65 -18.34 -13.63
C ALA A 316 -9.38 -16.86 -13.96
N LEU A 317 -9.78 -16.40 -15.16
CA LEU A 317 -9.67 -15.00 -15.55
C LEU A 317 -10.47 -14.08 -14.61
N GLN A 318 -11.66 -14.51 -14.18
CA GLN A 318 -12.48 -13.75 -13.24
C GLN A 318 -11.83 -13.62 -11.87
N LYS A 319 -11.28 -14.72 -11.32
CA LYS A 319 -10.52 -14.67 -10.06
C LYS A 319 -9.35 -13.67 -10.12
N ASN A 320 -8.72 -13.50 -11.28
CA ASN A 320 -7.66 -12.52 -11.46
C ASN A 320 -8.18 -11.08 -11.48
N VAL A 321 -9.34 -10.82 -12.11
CA VAL A 321 -9.99 -9.50 -12.11
C VAL A 321 -10.38 -9.08 -10.68
N GLU A 322 -10.92 -10.00 -9.88
CA GLU A 322 -11.25 -9.73 -8.48
C GLU A 322 -10.02 -9.39 -7.64
N LYS A 323 -8.94 -10.19 -7.78
CA LYS A 323 -7.66 -9.90 -7.13
C LYS A 323 -7.13 -8.53 -7.51
N GLN A 324 -7.27 -8.13 -8.77
CA GLN A 324 -6.83 -6.82 -9.25
C GLN A 324 -7.66 -5.67 -8.65
N LYS A 325 -8.98 -5.85 -8.47
CA LYS A 325 -9.86 -4.89 -7.78
C LYS A 325 -9.42 -4.66 -6.33
N HIS A 326 -9.13 -5.74 -5.60
CA HIS A 326 -8.60 -5.65 -4.23
C HIS A 326 -7.23 -4.97 -4.17
N PHE A 327 -6.34 -5.30 -5.10
CA PHE A 327 -5.00 -4.71 -5.16
C PHE A 327 -5.05 -3.19 -5.45
N SER A 328 -5.90 -2.75 -6.39
CA SER A 328 -6.05 -1.32 -6.72
C SER A 328 -6.59 -0.50 -5.53
N ALA A 329 -7.53 -1.05 -4.76
CA ALA A 329 -8.05 -0.41 -3.55
C ALA A 329 -6.95 -0.21 -2.50
N SER A 330 -6.12 -1.23 -2.25
CA SER A 330 -4.98 -1.12 -1.32
C SER A 330 -3.93 -0.12 -1.79
N VAL A 331 -3.69 0.02 -3.10
CA VAL A 331 -2.74 1.00 -3.64
C VAL A 331 -3.20 2.45 -3.40
N GLU A 332 -4.49 2.74 -3.56
CA GLU A 332 -5.01 4.09 -3.27
C GLU A 332 -4.96 4.43 -1.77
N GLU A 333 -5.18 3.45 -0.90
CA GLU A 333 -5.02 3.62 0.56
C GLU A 333 -3.57 3.92 0.94
N VAL A 334 -2.62 3.19 0.35
CA VAL A 334 -1.17 3.46 0.52
C VAL A 334 -0.82 4.84 0.00
N ARG A 335 -1.35 5.24 -1.17
CA ARG A 335 -1.10 6.57 -1.75
C ARG A 335 -1.63 7.69 -0.85
N GLY A 336 -2.82 7.54 -0.27
CA GLY A 336 -3.38 8.47 0.70
C GLY A 336 -2.49 8.61 1.94
N SER A 337 -2.02 7.49 2.47
CA SER A 337 -1.10 7.44 3.62
C SER A 337 0.24 8.13 3.32
N VAL A 338 0.81 7.92 2.13
CA VAL A 338 2.05 8.59 1.68
C VAL A 338 1.85 10.11 1.57
N SER A 339 0.72 10.56 1.03
CA SER A 339 0.41 11.99 0.94
C SER A 339 0.29 12.65 2.32
N ALA A 340 -0.33 11.96 3.28
CA ALA A 340 -0.41 12.44 4.66
C ALA A 340 0.98 12.51 5.31
N LEU A 341 1.82 11.50 5.09
CA LEU A 341 3.19 11.48 5.59
C LEU A 341 4.04 12.60 4.99
N ALA A 342 3.90 12.89 3.69
CA ALA A 342 4.59 14.01 3.04
C ALA A 342 4.23 15.36 3.69
N GLY A 343 2.94 15.60 3.96
CA GLY A 343 2.50 16.81 4.66
C GLY A 343 3.03 16.91 6.09
N ALA A 344 3.12 15.79 6.81
CA ALA A 344 3.73 15.74 8.14
C ALA A 344 5.24 16.05 8.10
N VAL A 345 5.97 15.55 7.09
CA VAL A 345 7.40 15.82 6.89
C VAL A 345 7.64 17.30 6.58
N ASP A 346 6.82 17.91 5.72
CA ASP A 346 6.93 19.35 5.42
C ASP A 346 6.68 20.22 6.66
N SER A 347 5.71 19.85 7.48
CA SER A 347 5.44 20.52 8.77
C SER A 347 6.63 20.41 9.72
N ALA A 348 7.19 19.20 9.87
CA ALA A 348 8.38 18.98 10.70
C ALA A 348 9.59 19.76 10.18
N LYS A 349 9.75 19.91 8.85
CA LYS A 349 10.83 20.71 8.25
C LYS A 349 10.69 22.20 8.56
N GLN A 350 9.46 22.72 8.60
CA GLN A 350 9.18 24.10 9.02
C GLN A 350 9.52 24.29 10.50
N ASP A 351 9.11 23.37 11.37
CA ASP A 351 9.43 23.41 12.80
C ASP A 351 10.94 23.37 13.07
N VAL A 352 11.68 22.50 12.37
CA VAL A 352 13.16 22.44 12.46
C VAL A 352 13.80 23.75 12.00
N SER A 353 13.27 24.37 10.95
CA SER A 353 13.78 25.66 10.46
C SER A 353 13.52 26.78 11.47
N ALA A 354 12.34 26.79 12.12
CA ALA A 354 12.02 27.72 13.20
C ALA A 354 12.92 27.52 14.43
N LEU A 355 13.22 26.28 14.79
CA LEU A 355 14.19 25.95 15.84
C LEU A 355 15.59 26.46 15.50
N GLY A 356 16.03 26.31 14.24
CA GLY A 356 17.32 26.85 13.77
C GLY A 356 17.45 28.36 14.00
N GLY A 357 16.40 29.14 13.72
CA GLY A 357 16.38 30.58 13.99
C GLY A 357 16.46 30.93 15.49
N LYS A 358 15.79 30.15 16.36
CA LYS A 358 15.88 30.33 17.82
C LYS A 358 17.29 30.02 18.33
N VAL A 359 17.95 29.00 17.80
CA VAL A 359 19.34 28.65 18.17
C VAL A 359 20.30 29.78 17.80
N GLN A 360 20.20 30.33 16.59
CA GLN A 360 21.05 31.48 16.18
C GLN A 360 20.87 32.69 17.11
N THR A 361 19.64 32.95 17.55
CA THR A 361 19.36 34.04 18.51
C THR A 361 20.04 33.78 19.85
N LEU A 362 19.98 32.54 20.35
CA LEU A 362 20.65 32.15 21.59
C LEU A 362 22.18 32.24 21.48
N GLU A 363 22.77 31.81 20.36
CA GLU A 363 24.20 31.94 20.11
C GLU A 363 24.66 33.41 20.09
N GLY A 364 23.86 34.29 19.48
CA GLY A 364 24.10 35.74 19.50
C GLY A 364 24.06 36.32 20.92
N ASN A 365 23.02 35.99 21.70
CA ASN A 365 22.88 36.44 23.09
C ASN A 365 24.01 35.93 23.99
N SER A 366 24.44 34.68 23.80
CA SER A 366 25.56 34.08 24.52
C SER A 366 26.86 34.84 24.23
N THR A 367 27.11 35.18 22.97
CA THR A 367 28.27 35.98 22.54
C THR A 367 28.28 37.36 23.21
N GLU A 368 27.12 38.04 23.28
CA GLU A 368 27.01 39.34 23.92
C GLU A 368 27.18 39.27 25.45
N THR A 369 26.70 38.20 26.06
CA THR A 369 26.92 37.90 27.48
C THR A 369 28.42 37.70 27.75
N GLN A 370 29.13 36.96 26.90
CA GLN A 370 30.59 36.78 27.02
C GLN A 370 31.36 38.10 26.93
N LYS A 371 31.00 39.00 25.99
CA LYS A 371 31.62 40.33 25.90
C LYS A 371 31.40 41.14 27.18
N THR A 372 30.18 41.09 27.71
CA THR A 372 29.83 41.80 28.95
C THR A 372 30.65 41.26 30.13
N LEU A 373 30.76 39.93 30.27
CA LEU A 373 31.60 39.30 31.29
C LEU A 373 33.08 39.69 31.15
N GLN A 374 33.60 39.75 29.93
CA GLN A 374 34.97 40.20 29.69
C GLN A 374 35.17 41.66 30.10
N GLY A 375 34.21 42.54 29.82
CA GLY A 375 34.23 43.95 30.24
C GLY A 375 34.18 44.12 31.77
N ILE A 376 33.34 43.33 32.45
CA ILE A 376 33.30 43.27 33.92
C ILE A 376 34.65 42.81 34.47
N ASN A 377 35.22 41.75 33.91
CA ASN A 377 36.50 41.21 34.35
C ASN A 377 37.63 42.26 34.24
N ASN A 378 37.72 42.96 33.10
CA ASN A 378 38.70 44.02 32.90
C ASN A 378 38.53 45.17 33.92
N SER A 379 37.28 45.52 34.22
CA SER A 379 36.96 46.56 35.20
C SER A 379 37.34 46.14 36.63
N LEU A 380 37.13 44.88 36.98
CA LEU A 380 37.51 44.32 38.27
C LEU A 380 39.03 44.34 38.44
N THR A 381 39.78 43.91 37.43
CA THR A 381 41.26 43.98 37.44
C THR A 381 41.76 45.42 37.63
N ALA A 382 41.16 46.39 36.95
CA ALA A 382 41.52 47.81 37.13
C ALA A 382 41.19 48.33 38.54
N GLN A 383 40.11 47.85 39.16
CA GLN A 383 39.78 48.18 40.55
C GLN A 383 40.75 47.53 41.54
N GLU A 384 41.18 46.30 41.30
CA GLU A 384 42.19 45.62 42.12
C GLU A 384 43.54 46.36 42.12
N GLU A 385 43.98 46.86 40.95
CA GLU A 385 45.19 47.69 40.84
C GLU A 385 45.05 49.01 41.62
N LYS A 386 43.90 49.70 41.52
CA LYS A 386 43.64 50.91 42.30
C LYS A 386 43.65 50.64 43.80
N MET A 387 43.03 49.54 44.25
CA MET A 387 43.06 49.13 45.66
C MET A 387 44.48 48.85 46.15
N LYS A 388 45.33 48.26 45.30
CA LYS A 388 46.75 48.05 45.63
C LYS A 388 47.48 49.39 45.83
N GLY A 389 47.29 50.36 44.94
CA GLY A 389 47.86 51.70 45.09
C GLY A 389 47.40 52.40 46.38
N ILE A 390 46.10 52.36 46.68
CA ILE A 390 45.55 52.93 47.93
C ILE A 390 46.17 52.24 49.16
N LYS A 391 46.40 50.92 49.10
CA LYS A 391 47.04 50.19 50.21
C LYS A 391 48.49 50.63 50.42
N GLU A 392 49.24 50.90 49.35
CA GLU A 392 50.60 51.43 49.40
C GLU A 392 50.60 52.85 50.00
N ASP A 393 49.68 53.73 49.56
CA ASP A 393 49.52 55.08 50.11
C ASP A 393 49.20 55.07 51.62
N ILE A 394 48.33 54.15 52.06
CA ILE A 394 48.00 53.98 53.49
C ILE A 394 49.24 53.56 54.29
N GLN A 395 50.06 52.65 53.76
CA GLN A 395 51.29 52.21 54.43
C GLN A 395 52.31 53.36 54.54
N GLU A 396 52.47 54.16 53.49
CA GLU A 396 53.33 55.35 53.53
C GLU A 396 52.82 56.37 54.56
N GLY A 397 51.50 56.63 54.57
CA GLY A 397 50.84 57.50 55.54
C GLY A 397 51.05 57.06 56.99
N GLN A 398 50.94 55.76 57.27
CA GLN A 398 51.23 55.18 58.59
C GLN A 398 52.71 55.37 58.99
N GLY A 399 53.64 55.18 58.04
CA GLY A 399 55.06 55.43 58.28
C GLY A 399 55.34 56.90 58.67
N ARG A 400 54.75 57.85 57.96
CA ARG A 400 54.86 59.29 58.27
C ARG A 400 54.27 59.66 59.62
N LEU A 401 53.13 59.06 59.98
CA LEU A 401 52.49 59.24 61.30
C LEU A 401 53.39 58.77 62.44
N ASN A 402 54.00 57.58 62.31
CA ASN A 402 54.92 57.05 63.31
C ASN A 402 56.16 57.94 63.50
N GLU A 403 56.69 58.52 62.42
CA GLU A 403 57.82 59.46 62.52
C GLU A 403 57.41 60.73 63.27
N LEU A 404 56.25 61.30 62.96
CA LEU A 404 55.70 62.46 63.68
C LEU A 404 55.45 62.18 65.17
N GLU A 405 54.96 60.98 65.52
CA GLU A 405 54.81 60.56 66.91
C GLU A 405 56.17 60.52 67.62
N ARG A 406 57.21 60.00 66.96
CA ARG A 406 58.58 59.95 67.48
C ARG A 406 59.16 61.35 67.69
N GLU A 407 59.01 62.24 66.72
CA GLU A 407 59.41 63.65 66.82
C GLU A 407 58.66 64.35 67.97
N GLY A 408 57.35 64.13 68.09
CA GLY A 408 56.53 64.66 69.20
C GLY A 408 57.01 64.18 70.57
N GLN A 409 57.44 62.93 70.67
CA GLN A 409 58.00 62.37 71.90
C GLN A 409 59.36 62.98 72.24
N GLN A 410 60.24 63.19 71.26
CA GLN A 410 61.51 63.90 71.45
C GLN A 410 61.32 65.35 71.89
N ILE A 411 60.34 66.07 71.31
CA ILE A 411 60.00 67.43 71.72
C ILE A 411 59.54 67.43 73.18
N LYS A 412 58.67 66.49 73.56
CA LYS A 412 58.19 66.34 74.94
C LYS A 412 59.35 66.12 75.93
N GLU A 413 60.29 65.24 75.60
CA GLU A 413 61.50 65.02 76.42
C GLU A 413 62.37 66.28 76.52
N THR A 414 62.56 66.98 75.41
CA THR A 414 63.33 68.23 75.36
C THR A 414 62.71 69.31 76.26
N VAL A 415 61.38 69.48 76.20
CA VAL A 415 60.65 70.43 77.05
C VAL A 415 60.79 70.06 78.53
N GLN A 416 60.71 68.77 78.88
CA GLN A 416 60.92 68.30 80.26
C GLN A 416 62.32 68.60 80.79
N GLN A 417 63.34 68.62 79.93
CA GLN A 417 64.72 68.97 80.33
C GLN A 417 64.93 70.49 80.48
N ILE A 418 64.21 71.32 79.74
CA ILE A 418 64.35 72.79 79.77
C ILE A 418 63.61 73.39 80.97
N LEU A 419 62.43 72.87 81.32
CA LEU A 419 61.59 73.39 82.41
C LEU A 419 62.37 73.64 83.73
N PRO A 420 63.12 72.68 84.29
CA PRO A 420 63.88 72.89 85.52
C PRO A 420 64.99 73.93 85.40
N ARG A 421 65.55 74.12 84.18
CA ARG A 421 66.60 75.12 83.94
C ARG A 421 66.02 76.53 83.88
N LEU A 422 64.79 76.67 83.38
CA LEU A 422 64.08 77.95 83.41
C LEU A 422 63.76 78.35 84.86
N ASP A 423 63.29 77.41 85.68
CA ASP A 423 63.02 77.65 87.11
C ASP A 423 64.26 78.15 87.88
N VAL A 424 65.47 77.73 87.48
CA VAL A 424 66.73 78.19 88.09
C VAL A 424 67.12 79.60 87.64
N LEU A 425 66.78 79.99 86.41
CA LEU A 425 67.06 81.35 85.89
C LEU A 425 66.09 82.41 86.44
N GLU A 426 64.89 82.02 86.88
CA GLU A 426 63.91 82.95 87.46
C GLU A 426 64.18 83.28 88.94
N GLN A 427 65.14 82.63 89.60
CA GLN A 427 65.51 83.00 90.97
C GLN A 427 66.46 84.22 90.97
N PRO A 428 66.18 85.28 91.73
CA PRO A 428 67.07 86.45 91.81
C PRO A 428 68.46 86.05 92.33
N ASP A 429 69.49 86.38 91.56
CA ASP A 429 70.90 86.12 91.86
C ASP A 429 71.34 86.99 93.04
N GLN A 430 71.16 86.46 94.26
CA GLN A 430 71.54 87.09 95.53
C GLN A 430 73.02 87.54 95.54
N GLU A 431 73.89 86.86 94.78
CA GLU A 431 75.31 87.20 94.71
C GLU A 431 75.55 88.48 93.90
N LEU A 432 74.69 88.79 92.93
CA LEU A 432 74.75 90.02 92.15
C LEU A 432 74.25 91.24 92.96
N GLU A 433 73.21 91.05 93.78
CA GLU A 433 72.67 92.10 94.66
C GLU A 433 73.68 92.54 95.71
N GLU A 434 74.36 91.59 96.39
CA GLU A 434 75.38 91.93 97.40
C GLU A 434 76.56 92.72 96.80
N ARG A 435 76.97 92.38 95.57
CA ARG A 435 78.08 93.08 94.89
C ARG A 435 77.69 94.49 94.47
N LEU A 436 76.44 94.71 94.04
CA LEU A 436 75.92 96.04 93.72
C LEU A 436 75.82 96.92 94.97
N GLN A 437 75.35 96.36 96.10
CA GLN A 437 75.31 97.06 97.38
C GLN A 437 76.71 97.50 97.82
N GLY A 438 77.71 96.62 97.72
CA GLY A 438 79.09 96.92 98.12
C GLY A 438 79.79 97.99 97.27
N ILE A 439 79.41 98.13 95.99
CA ILE A 439 79.91 99.20 95.11
C ILE A 439 79.29 100.54 95.48
N LEU A 440 77.98 100.59 95.75
CA LEU A 440 77.27 101.81 96.13
C LEU A 440 77.84 102.43 97.42
N THR A 441 78.12 101.62 98.44
CA THR A 441 78.70 102.11 99.71
C THR A 441 80.10 102.70 99.56
N ARG A 442 80.88 102.23 98.56
CA ARG A 442 82.23 102.74 98.28
C ARG A 442 82.22 104.05 97.51
N LEU A 443 81.18 104.30 96.71
CA LEU A 443 81.00 105.54 95.95
C LEU A 443 80.61 106.71 96.86
N ASP A 444 79.74 106.49 97.84
CA ASP A 444 79.33 107.53 98.80
C ASP A 444 80.49 108.06 99.67
N ALA A 445 81.52 107.25 99.91
CA ALA A 445 82.67 107.64 100.73
C ALA A 445 83.67 108.60 100.02
N LEU A 446 83.54 108.81 98.71
CA LEU A 446 84.48 109.62 97.92
C LEU A 446 84.02 111.08 97.70
N GLU A 447 82.77 111.44 98.05
CA GLU A 447 82.21 112.78 97.77
C GLU A 447 82.13 113.74 98.98
N GLY A 448 82.62 113.37 100.18
CA GLY A 448 82.49 114.20 101.39
C GLY A 448 83.80 114.54 102.14
N GLY A 449 84.39 115.71 101.85
CA GLY A 449 85.32 116.45 102.74
C GLY A 449 86.82 116.26 102.45
N ALA A 450 87.68 117.27 102.25
CA ALA A 450 87.72 118.66 102.75
C ALA A 450 87.59 118.78 104.28
#